data_AF-A0A1Y6BNP7-F1
#
_entry.id   AF-A0A1Y6BNP7-F1
#
_cell.length_a   1.000
_cell.length_b   1.000
_cell.length_c   1.000
_cell.angle_alpha   90.00
_cell.angle_beta   90.00
_cell.angle_gamma   90.00
#
_symmetry.space_group_name_H-M   'P 1'
#
loop_
_entity.id
_entity.type
_entity.pdbx_description
1 polymer ?
#
loop_
_entity_poly.entity_id
_entity_poly.type
_entity_poly.pdbx_seq_one_letter_code
_entity_poly.pdbx_strand_id
1 'polypeptide(L)'
;MIAIFPEIASAAGDKQIETASYLVRKYFGLKQAFSPTLDVTGLCRAIGIPVDTSSFSDFGALAVKDEKGRFSAKIVIKSLANPLEQNFLIAHLLGHFFLHVQPYLVRGEWQNTGFKEIYNPALRFQQSNYDGILEPMRSMEIEADHFASAMLLPKAMLKKALQKLKTIDAMAQFFNMNGALIERRLESSGLVSETAPRDFRNAERSIRDQQSSKSMNSLEIAAPDPVNASQKSPQSRSSEGNSAERVSRTMAVHGYKRGGKKEGKSPKAISQGEGDASPIEESLKMFRKLAHRLDSTVKSDD
;
A
#
# COMPACT_ATOMS: atom_id res chain seq x y z
N MET A 1 11.73 -18.06 14.95
CA MET A 1 12.09 -16.93 15.84
C MET A 1 12.15 -15.69 14.96
N ILE A 2 11.47 -14.60 15.34
CA ILE A 2 11.51 -13.35 14.57
C ILE A 2 12.81 -12.62 14.91
N ALA A 3 13.60 -12.26 13.91
CA ALA A 3 14.78 -11.43 14.15
C ALA A 3 14.38 -9.96 14.27
N ILE A 4 14.89 -9.29 15.29
CA ILE A 4 14.65 -7.87 15.57
C ILE A 4 15.98 -7.14 15.46
N PHE A 5 16.02 -6.06 14.68
CA PHE A 5 17.20 -5.23 14.47
C PHE A 5 16.94 -3.84 15.06
N PRO A 6 17.71 -3.41 16.08
CA PRO A 6 17.54 -2.09 16.71
C PRO A 6 17.60 -0.93 15.71
N GLU A 7 18.39 -1.04 14.64
CA GLU A 7 18.54 -0.01 13.62
C GLU A 7 17.26 0.20 12.81
N ILE A 8 16.50 -0.87 12.54
CA ILE A 8 15.20 -0.77 11.88
C ILE A 8 14.21 -0.06 12.81
N ALA A 9 14.17 -0.46 14.08
CA ALA A 9 13.28 0.15 15.07
C ALA A 9 13.61 1.62 15.33
N SER A 10 14.90 1.98 15.34
CA SER A 10 15.35 3.37 15.44
C SER A 10 14.90 4.19 14.23
N ALA A 11 15.16 3.70 13.01
CA ALA A 11 14.74 4.38 11.79
C ALA A 11 13.20 4.54 11.71
N ALA A 12 12.45 3.52 12.16
CA ALA A 12 11.00 3.58 12.27
C ALA A 12 10.54 4.64 13.30
N GLY A 13 11.16 4.69 14.48
CA GLY A 13 10.87 5.69 15.51
C GLY A 13 11.12 7.13 15.05
N ASP A 14 12.17 7.33 14.25
CA ASP A 14 12.52 8.62 13.64
C ASP A 14 11.71 8.94 12.36
N LYS A 15 10.72 8.10 12.02
CA LYS A 15 9.90 8.20 10.79
C LYS A 15 10.72 8.22 9.49
N GLN A 16 11.90 7.60 9.49
CA GLN A 16 12.75 7.45 8.31
C GLN A 16 12.34 6.22 7.48
N ILE A 17 11.17 6.28 6.85
CA ILE A 17 10.56 5.14 6.13
C ILE A 17 11.47 4.56 5.03
N GLU A 18 12.13 5.42 4.25
CA GLU A 18 13.12 4.99 3.23
C GLU A 18 14.27 4.21 3.86
N THR A 19 14.83 4.71 4.97
CA THR A 19 15.91 4.06 5.69
C THR A 19 15.45 2.72 6.26
N ALA A 20 14.29 2.68 6.90
CA ALA A 20 13.72 1.46 7.47
C ALA A 20 13.50 0.38 6.40
N SER A 21 12.85 0.73 5.28
CA SER A 21 12.62 -0.19 4.16
C SER A 21 13.93 -0.69 3.53
N TYR A 22 14.93 0.18 3.38
CA TYR A 22 16.27 -0.21 2.92
C TYR A 22 16.94 -1.20 3.88
N LEU A 23 16.89 -0.93 5.19
CA LEU A 23 17.48 -1.80 6.20
C LEU A 23 16.79 -3.18 6.21
N VAL A 24 15.47 -3.22 6.07
CA VAL A 24 14.72 -4.49 5.93
C VAL A 24 15.23 -5.28 4.72
N ARG A 25 15.36 -4.65 3.54
CA ARG A 25 15.95 -5.31 2.36
C ARG A 25 17.39 -5.75 2.58
N LYS A 26 18.19 -4.94 3.26
CA LYS A 26 19.61 -5.22 3.52
C LYS A 26 19.78 -6.43 4.44
N TYR A 27 19.03 -6.49 5.54
CA TYR A 27 19.18 -7.53 6.55
C TYR A 27 18.45 -8.83 6.18
N PHE A 28 17.28 -8.73 5.54
CA PHE A 28 16.42 -9.89 5.26
C PHE A 28 16.33 -10.28 3.79
N GLY A 29 16.66 -9.37 2.87
CA GLY A 29 16.58 -9.62 1.42
C GLY A 29 17.61 -10.61 0.91
N LEU A 30 18.55 -11.08 1.75
CA LEU A 30 19.64 -11.96 1.37
C LEU A 30 20.38 -11.39 0.14
N LYS A 31 20.38 -12.11 -0.98
CA LYS A 31 21.00 -11.70 -2.25
C LYS A 31 20.17 -10.67 -3.04
N GLN A 32 18.99 -10.29 -2.58
CA GLN A 32 18.02 -9.44 -3.28
C GLN A 32 18.00 -7.98 -2.79
N ALA A 33 18.91 -7.59 -1.89
CA ALA A 33 18.98 -6.22 -1.38
C ALA A 33 19.02 -5.18 -2.52
N PHE A 34 19.66 -5.53 -3.66
CA PHE A 34 19.80 -4.69 -4.85
C PHE A 34 19.04 -5.21 -6.08
N SER A 35 18.15 -6.20 -5.90
CA SER A 35 17.34 -6.74 -7.00
C SER A 35 16.18 -5.81 -7.34
N PRO A 36 15.90 -5.50 -8.62
CA PRO A 36 14.74 -4.69 -8.98
C PRO A 36 13.42 -5.43 -8.70
N THR A 37 13.45 -6.75 -8.72
CA THR A 37 12.34 -7.61 -8.32
C THR A 37 12.61 -8.20 -6.95
N LEU A 38 11.75 -7.92 -5.98
CA LEU A 38 11.85 -8.44 -4.62
C LEU A 38 10.88 -9.60 -4.44
N ASP A 39 11.38 -10.76 -4.01
CA ASP A 39 10.55 -11.86 -3.52
C ASP A 39 10.10 -11.55 -2.09
N VAL A 40 8.94 -10.89 -1.97
CA VAL A 40 8.40 -10.46 -0.70
C VAL A 40 8.04 -11.66 0.20
N THR A 41 7.56 -12.76 -0.38
CA THR A 41 7.23 -13.98 0.38
C THR A 41 8.49 -14.65 0.92
N GLY A 42 9.55 -14.71 0.11
CA GLY A 42 10.88 -15.17 0.55
C GLY A 42 11.45 -14.29 1.67
N LEU A 43 11.31 -12.96 1.56
CA LEU A 43 11.68 -12.00 2.59
C LEU A 43 10.92 -12.26 3.90
N CYS A 44 9.60 -12.42 3.86
CA CYS A 44 8.77 -12.76 5.02
C CYS A 44 9.25 -14.03 5.73
N ARG A 45 9.59 -15.07 4.96
CA ARG A 45 10.17 -16.31 5.50
C ARG A 45 11.51 -16.06 6.20
N ALA A 46 12.37 -15.23 5.62
CA ALA A 46 13.66 -14.86 6.21
C ALA A 46 13.51 -14.05 7.51
N ILE A 47 12.46 -13.22 7.62
CA ILE A 47 12.11 -12.49 8.85
C ILE A 47 11.55 -13.43 9.93
N GLY A 48 10.94 -14.55 9.52
CA GLY A 48 10.22 -15.47 10.41
C GLY A 48 8.74 -15.11 10.58
N ILE A 49 8.15 -14.42 9.60
CA ILE A 49 6.72 -14.09 9.54
C ILE A 49 6.10 -14.90 8.39
N PRO A 50 5.52 -16.09 8.65
CA PRO A 50 4.88 -16.87 7.59
C PRO A 50 3.73 -16.10 6.94
N VAL A 51 3.63 -16.23 5.62
CA VAL A 51 2.51 -15.75 4.82
C VAL A 51 1.62 -16.96 4.50
N ASP A 52 0.37 -16.88 4.93
CA ASP A 52 -0.64 -17.91 4.72
C ASP A 52 -1.66 -17.39 3.70
N THR A 53 -1.70 -18.02 2.53
CA THR A 53 -2.65 -17.65 1.48
C THR A 53 -3.87 -18.54 1.62
N SER A 54 -4.95 -17.99 2.17
CA SER A 54 -6.19 -18.74 2.41
C SER A 54 -7.29 -18.31 1.45
N SER A 55 -8.14 -19.24 1.02
CA SER A 55 -9.35 -18.93 0.24
C SER A 55 -10.48 -18.34 1.09
N PHE A 56 -10.35 -18.35 2.42
CA PHE A 56 -11.43 -18.03 3.36
C PHE A 56 -11.38 -16.61 3.92
N SER A 57 -10.35 -15.83 3.61
CA SER A 57 -10.25 -14.43 4.03
C SER A 57 -10.65 -13.51 2.88
N ASP A 58 -11.57 -12.58 3.12
CA ASP A 58 -11.87 -11.49 2.20
C ASP A 58 -10.97 -10.26 2.40
N PHE A 59 -9.92 -10.40 3.21
CA PHE A 59 -9.05 -9.32 3.64
C PHE A 59 -7.61 -9.83 3.82
N GLY A 60 -6.65 -8.91 3.87
CA GLY A 60 -5.30 -9.16 4.36
C GLY A 60 -5.22 -8.87 5.85
N ALA A 61 -4.42 -9.62 6.61
CA ALA A 61 -4.21 -9.34 8.01
C ALA A 61 -2.81 -9.70 8.49
N LEU A 62 -2.29 -8.88 9.39
CA LEU A 62 -1.13 -9.18 10.22
C LEU A 62 -1.64 -9.48 11.63
N ALA A 63 -1.35 -10.67 12.15
CA ALA A 63 -1.60 -11.02 13.54
C ALA A 63 -0.27 -11.12 14.29
N VAL A 64 -0.16 -10.47 15.44
CA VAL A 64 1.02 -10.52 16.31
C VAL A 64 0.60 -10.96 17.71
N LYS A 65 1.23 -12.03 18.19
CA LYS A 65 0.96 -12.64 19.49
C LYS A 65 2.26 -12.76 20.26
N ASP A 66 2.20 -12.48 21.55
CA ASP A 66 3.27 -12.81 22.47
C ASP A 66 2.75 -13.74 23.56
N GLU A 67 3.33 -14.94 23.58
CA GLU A 67 3.08 -15.96 24.58
C GLU A 67 4.25 -16.09 25.55
N LYS A 68 4.20 -15.33 26.64
CA LYS A 68 5.20 -15.37 27.72
C LYS A 68 6.63 -15.05 27.23
N GLY A 69 6.77 -13.98 26.45
CA GLY A 69 8.04 -13.54 25.86
C GLY A 69 8.39 -14.25 24.55
N ARG A 70 7.50 -15.11 24.03
CA ARG A 70 7.65 -15.75 22.73
C ARG A 70 6.78 -15.04 21.70
N PHE A 71 7.41 -14.11 21.00
CA PHE A 71 6.79 -13.37 19.92
C PHE A 71 6.60 -14.23 18.68
N SER A 72 5.40 -14.16 18.12
CA SER A 72 5.02 -14.73 16.85
C SER A 72 4.20 -13.72 16.06
N ALA A 73 4.40 -13.72 14.75
CA ALA A 73 3.65 -12.89 13.83
C ALA A 73 3.34 -13.73 12.59
N LYS A 74 2.14 -13.58 12.05
CA LYS A 74 1.69 -14.27 10.83
C LYS A 74 0.93 -13.28 9.97
N ILE A 75 1.18 -13.34 8.66
CA ILE A 75 0.38 -12.67 7.66
C ILE A 75 -0.61 -13.69 7.09
N VAL A 76 -1.88 -13.31 7.00
CA VAL A 76 -2.93 -14.08 6.33
C VAL A 76 -3.49 -13.22 5.22
N ILE A 77 -3.50 -13.71 3.99
CA ILE A 77 -4.01 -12.97 2.83
C ILE A 77 -4.94 -13.84 2.00
N LYS A 78 -5.86 -13.19 1.30
CA LYS A 78 -6.58 -13.80 0.19
C LYS A 78 -5.61 -14.03 -0.97
N SER A 79 -5.78 -15.14 -1.68
CA SER A 79 -5.15 -15.30 -2.99
C SER A 79 -5.68 -14.23 -3.95
N LEU A 80 -4.83 -13.31 -4.37
CA LEU A 80 -5.20 -12.28 -5.35
C LEU A 80 -4.82 -12.75 -6.75
N ALA A 81 -5.67 -12.43 -7.74
CA ALA A 81 -5.38 -12.75 -9.14
C ALA A 81 -4.14 -11.99 -9.65
N ASN A 82 -3.87 -10.80 -9.10
CA ASN A 82 -2.72 -9.99 -9.47
C ASN A 82 -1.57 -10.18 -8.46
N PRO A 83 -0.47 -10.86 -8.83
CA PRO A 83 0.66 -11.08 -7.92
C PRO A 83 1.37 -9.78 -7.51
N LEU A 84 1.25 -8.71 -8.30
CA LEU A 84 1.85 -7.40 -7.96
C LEU A 84 1.12 -6.74 -6.80
N GLU A 85 -0.21 -6.78 -6.84
CA GLU A 85 -1.05 -6.30 -5.73
C GLU A 85 -0.86 -7.16 -4.49
N GLN A 86 -0.69 -8.47 -4.65
CA GLN A 86 -0.37 -9.36 -3.53
C GLN A 86 0.97 -8.99 -2.88
N ASN A 87 2.01 -8.77 -3.69
CA ASN A 87 3.31 -8.34 -3.19
C ASN A 87 3.24 -6.99 -2.47
N PHE A 88 2.46 -6.04 -3.01
CA PHE A 88 2.23 -4.75 -2.36
C PHE A 88 1.47 -4.90 -1.03
N LEU A 89 0.43 -5.74 -0.97
CA LEU A 89 -0.32 -6.02 0.25
C LEU A 89 0.57 -6.63 1.33
N ILE A 90 1.39 -7.63 1.00
CA ILE A 90 2.32 -8.24 1.95
C ILE A 90 3.35 -7.18 2.42
N ALA A 91 3.88 -6.38 1.50
CA ALA A 91 4.82 -5.31 1.80
C ALA A 91 4.22 -4.23 2.73
N HIS A 92 2.95 -3.90 2.52
CA HIS A 92 2.17 -2.99 3.37
C HIS A 92 2.00 -3.56 4.79
N LEU A 93 1.61 -4.83 4.91
CA LEU A 93 1.49 -5.49 6.23
C LEU A 93 2.85 -5.58 6.95
N LEU A 94 3.95 -5.76 6.21
CA LEU A 94 5.30 -5.64 6.77
C LEU A 94 5.60 -4.20 7.24
N GLY A 95 5.10 -3.18 6.53
CA GLY A 95 5.14 -1.79 6.97
C GLY A 95 4.50 -1.62 8.35
N HIS A 96 3.31 -2.19 8.57
CA HIS A 96 2.71 -2.20 9.91
C HIS A 96 3.57 -2.91 10.95
N PHE A 97 4.15 -4.06 10.60
CA PHE A 97 5.03 -4.77 11.53
C PHE A 97 6.24 -3.93 11.94
N PHE A 98 6.99 -3.39 10.99
CA PHE A 98 8.24 -2.67 11.28
C PHE A 98 8.03 -1.27 11.83
N LEU A 99 6.99 -0.55 11.40
CA LEU A 99 6.75 0.83 11.83
C LEU A 99 5.89 0.91 13.10
N HIS A 100 4.94 0.00 13.26
CA HIS A 100 3.90 0.14 14.29
C HIS A 100 3.91 -0.96 15.36
N VAL A 101 4.59 -2.09 15.13
CA VAL A 101 4.69 -3.19 16.10
C VAL A 101 6.08 -3.28 16.69
N GLN A 102 7.11 -3.44 15.84
CA GLN A 102 8.48 -3.68 16.27
C GLN A 102 9.02 -2.65 17.27
N PRO A 103 8.74 -1.33 17.15
CA PRO A 103 9.22 -0.36 18.13
C PRO A 103 8.69 -0.63 19.55
N TYR A 104 7.45 -1.10 19.68
CA TYR A 104 6.88 -1.49 20.98
C TYR A 104 7.52 -2.79 21.50
N LEU A 105 7.75 -3.76 20.60
CA LEU A 105 8.44 -5.01 20.94
C LEU A 105 9.84 -4.74 21.52
N VAL A 106 10.62 -3.86 20.87
CA VAL A 106 11.99 -3.51 21.31
C VAL A 106 11.99 -2.81 22.68
N ARG A 107 10.97 -2.01 22.98
CA ARG A 107 10.83 -1.35 24.28
C ARG A 107 10.29 -2.26 25.39
N GLY A 108 9.94 -3.51 25.07
CA GLY A 108 9.23 -4.41 26.00
C GLY A 108 7.81 -3.93 26.32
N GLU A 109 7.26 -3.03 25.51
CA GLU A 109 5.89 -2.55 25.61
C GLU A 109 4.97 -3.57 24.93
N TRP A 110 4.42 -4.47 25.72
CA TRP A 110 3.64 -5.61 25.24
C TRP A 110 2.29 -5.20 24.64
N GLN A 111 1.99 -5.68 23.42
CA GLN A 111 0.64 -5.63 22.84
C GLN A 111 0.38 -6.86 21.96
N ASN A 112 -0.58 -7.71 22.36
CA ASN A 112 -1.27 -8.57 21.41
C ASN A 112 -2.06 -7.66 20.48
N THR A 113 -1.71 -7.64 19.20
CA THR A 113 -2.28 -6.68 18.24
C THR A 113 -2.38 -7.31 16.86
N GLY A 114 -3.08 -6.62 15.97
CA GLY A 114 -3.17 -6.99 14.58
C GLY A 114 -3.63 -5.84 13.73
N PHE A 115 -3.36 -5.97 12.44
CA PHE A 115 -3.79 -5.04 11.41
C PHE A 115 -4.65 -5.80 10.42
N LYS A 116 -5.75 -5.19 10.01
CA LYS A 116 -6.68 -5.77 9.04
C LYS A 116 -6.76 -4.80 7.87
N GLU A 117 -6.37 -5.27 6.71
CA GLU A 117 -6.45 -4.55 5.46
C GLU A 117 -7.64 -5.05 4.64
N ILE A 118 -8.66 -4.20 4.53
CA ILE A 118 -9.91 -4.48 3.81
C ILE A 118 -9.87 -3.90 2.40
N TYR A 119 -9.08 -2.85 2.20
CA TYR A 119 -8.94 -2.14 0.95
C TYR A 119 -7.72 -2.64 0.18
N ASN A 120 -7.57 -2.20 -1.08
CA ASN A 120 -6.39 -2.51 -1.86
C ASN A 120 -5.32 -1.43 -1.60
N PRO A 121 -4.25 -1.73 -0.85
CA PRO A 121 -3.23 -0.73 -0.49
C PRO A 121 -2.48 -0.20 -1.73
N ALA A 122 -2.32 -1.02 -2.78
CA ALA A 122 -1.68 -0.57 -4.02
C ALA A 122 -2.52 0.51 -4.72
N LEU A 123 -3.82 0.28 -4.83
CA LEU A 123 -4.75 1.26 -5.43
C LEU A 123 -4.86 2.52 -4.57
N ARG A 124 -4.95 2.36 -3.24
CA ARG A 124 -4.98 3.47 -2.29
C ARG A 124 -3.75 4.35 -2.39
N PHE A 125 -2.56 3.76 -2.41
CA PHE A 125 -1.31 4.48 -2.59
C PHE A 125 -1.27 5.22 -3.95
N GLN A 126 -1.62 4.52 -5.03
CA GLN A 126 -1.65 5.08 -6.39
C GLN A 126 -2.55 6.32 -6.48
N GLN A 127 -3.76 6.24 -5.91
CA GLN A 127 -4.76 7.31 -5.99
C GLN A 127 -4.62 8.37 -4.90
N SER A 128 -3.82 8.10 -3.86
CA SER A 128 -3.72 8.93 -2.64
C SER A 128 -5.07 9.14 -1.95
N ASN A 129 -5.96 8.17 -2.09
CA ASN A 129 -7.32 8.28 -1.58
C ASN A 129 -7.45 7.53 -0.25
N TYR A 130 -7.36 8.27 0.85
CA TYR A 130 -7.53 7.75 2.21
C TYR A 130 -8.88 8.17 2.82
N ASP A 131 -9.84 8.53 1.99
CA ASP A 131 -11.18 8.91 2.44
C ASP A 131 -11.86 7.71 3.12
N GLY A 132 -12.61 8.00 4.18
CA GLY A 132 -13.26 6.96 5.00
C GLY A 132 -12.34 6.32 6.05
N ILE A 133 -11.02 6.54 6.01
CA ILE A 133 -10.11 6.11 7.07
C ILE A 133 -10.00 7.24 8.11
N LEU A 134 -10.35 6.94 9.36
CA LEU A 134 -10.30 7.89 10.47
C LEU A 134 -8.89 7.99 11.08
N GLU A 135 -8.57 9.15 11.65
CA GLU A 135 -7.38 9.28 12.50
C GLU A 135 -7.53 8.49 13.81
N PRO A 136 -6.44 7.90 14.35
CA PRO A 136 -5.05 7.95 13.89
C PRO A 136 -4.70 6.87 12.84
N MET A 137 -5.66 6.01 12.45
CA MET A 137 -5.40 4.90 11.53
C MET A 137 -4.93 5.42 10.17
N ARG A 138 -5.50 6.52 9.67
CA ARG A 138 -5.10 7.13 8.41
C ARG A 138 -3.59 7.39 8.33
N SER A 139 -2.99 8.01 9.35
CA SER A 139 -1.54 8.24 9.37
C SER A 139 -0.75 6.94 9.28
N MET A 140 -1.19 5.88 9.97
CA MET A 140 -0.52 4.58 9.95
C MET A 140 -0.63 3.89 8.60
N GLU A 141 -1.80 3.95 7.96
CA GLU A 141 -2.02 3.40 6.62
C GLU A 141 -1.15 4.12 5.57
N ILE A 142 -1.04 5.45 5.65
CA ILE A 142 -0.13 6.25 4.81
C ILE A 142 1.31 5.79 5.03
N GLU A 143 1.77 5.70 6.28
CA GLU A 143 3.13 5.27 6.61
C GLU A 143 3.43 3.86 6.08
N ALA A 144 2.48 2.91 6.21
CA ALA A 144 2.60 1.56 5.71
C ALA A 144 2.61 1.48 4.17
N ASP A 145 1.76 2.25 3.49
CA ASP A 145 1.74 2.33 2.02
C ASP A 145 3.05 2.92 1.47
N HIS A 146 3.56 3.97 2.10
CA HIS A 146 4.85 4.55 1.75
C HIS A 146 5.99 3.55 2.00
N PHE A 147 5.97 2.82 3.10
CA PHE A 147 6.94 1.75 3.37
C PHE A 147 6.90 0.66 2.30
N ALA A 148 5.72 0.17 1.93
CA ALA A 148 5.55 -0.84 0.89
C ALA A 148 6.14 -0.36 -0.44
N SER A 149 5.82 0.88 -0.82
CA SER A 149 6.33 1.51 -2.03
C SER A 149 7.85 1.65 -2.01
N ALA A 150 8.45 2.04 -0.87
CA ALA A 150 9.90 2.21 -0.73
C ALA A 150 10.64 0.87 -0.71
N MET A 151 10.04 -0.15 -0.12
CA MET A 151 10.58 -1.50 -0.10
C MET A 151 10.54 -2.13 -1.49
N LEU A 152 9.47 -1.98 -2.25
CA LEU A 152 9.36 -2.54 -3.61
C LEU A 152 10.15 -1.71 -4.64
N LEU A 153 10.16 -0.39 -4.47
CA LEU A 153 10.76 0.56 -5.41
C LEU A 153 11.72 1.52 -4.66
N PRO A 154 12.94 1.07 -4.33
CA PRO A 154 13.91 1.88 -3.60
C PRO A 154 14.27 3.15 -4.37
N LYS A 155 14.25 4.31 -3.70
CA LYS A 155 14.50 5.63 -4.31
C LYS A 155 15.81 5.69 -5.12
N ALA A 156 16.88 5.08 -4.60
CA ALA A 156 18.17 5.03 -5.28
C ALA A 156 18.12 4.22 -6.59
N MET A 157 17.35 3.13 -6.63
CA MET A 157 17.18 2.31 -7.82
C MET A 157 16.29 3.01 -8.84
N LEU A 158 15.19 3.62 -8.39
CA LEU A 158 14.30 4.42 -9.24
C LEU A 158 15.04 5.56 -9.92
N LYS A 159 15.88 6.30 -9.19
CA LYS A 159 16.68 7.39 -9.76
C LYS A 159 17.57 6.89 -10.90
N LYS A 160 18.26 5.76 -10.71
CA LYS A 160 19.12 5.15 -11.75
C LYS A 160 18.29 4.62 -12.93
N ALA A 161 17.14 4.00 -12.66
CA ALA A 161 16.24 3.49 -13.69
C ALA A 161 15.66 4.62 -14.55
N LEU A 162 15.23 5.72 -13.93
CA LEU A 162 14.73 6.90 -14.63
C LEU A 162 15.78 7.47 -15.60
N GLN A 163 17.04 7.56 -15.17
CA GLN A 163 18.14 8.03 -16.01
C GLN A 163 18.45 7.11 -17.21
N LYS A 164 18.33 5.79 -17.03
CA LYS A 164 18.72 4.79 -18.03
C LYS A 164 17.60 4.39 -18.98
N LEU A 165 16.41 4.10 -18.44
CA LEU A 165 15.29 3.52 -19.17
C LEU A 165 14.37 4.59 -19.78
N LYS A 166 14.36 5.80 -19.20
CA LYS A 166 13.69 7.02 -19.69
C LYS A 166 12.16 6.98 -19.83
N THR A 167 11.53 5.80 -19.84
CA THR A 167 10.07 5.65 -19.95
C THR A 167 9.49 4.88 -18.77
N ILE A 168 8.26 5.24 -18.38
CA ILE A 168 7.52 4.57 -17.30
C ILE A 168 7.29 3.09 -17.64
N ASP A 169 6.94 2.78 -18.89
CA ASP A 169 6.70 1.39 -19.34
C ASP A 169 7.95 0.52 -19.19
N ALA A 170 9.13 1.03 -19.56
CA ALA A 170 10.38 0.29 -19.39
C ALA A 170 10.75 0.13 -17.91
N MET A 171 10.48 1.14 -17.07
CA MET A 171 10.67 1.03 -15.62
C MET A 171 9.70 0.03 -14.98
N ALA A 172 8.44 0.03 -15.40
CA ALA A 172 7.41 -0.91 -14.96
C ALA A 172 7.82 -2.36 -15.28
N GLN A 173 8.32 -2.61 -16.49
CA GLN A 173 8.90 -3.91 -16.85
C GLN A 173 10.12 -4.27 -16.00
N PHE A 174 11.05 -3.31 -15.79
CA PHE A 174 12.27 -3.54 -15.02
C PHE A 174 12.03 -3.91 -13.56
N PHE A 175 11.09 -3.24 -12.89
CA PHE A 175 10.71 -3.55 -11.51
C PHE A 175 9.62 -4.64 -11.41
N ASN A 176 9.09 -5.11 -12.54
CA ASN A 176 7.90 -5.95 -12.61
C ASN A 176 6.75 -5.36 -11.77
N MET A 177 6.34 -4.12 -12.07
CA MET A 177 5.33 -3.36 -11.32
C MET A 177 4.38 -2.63 -12.28
N ASN A 178 3.23 -2.17 -11.77
CA ASN A 178 2.30 -1.33 -12.54
C ASN A 178 2.92 0.06 -12.80
N GLY A 179 2.82 0.57 -14.03
CA GLY A 179 3.32 1.89 -14.41
C GLY A 179 2.77 3.04 -13.55
N ALA A 180 1.49 2.99 -13.18
CA ALA A 180 0.88 4.02 -12.33
C ALA A 180 1.46 4.02 -10.90
N LEU A 181 1.87 2.86 -10.36
CA LEU A 181 2.62 2.79 -9.10
C LEU A 181 4.02 3.39 -9.24
N ILE A 182 4.70 3.17 -10.37
CA ILE A 182 6.00 3.79 -10.66
C ILE A 182 5.86 5.31 -10.70
N GLU A 183 4.88 5.85 -11.43
CA GLU A 183 4.61 7.29 -11.52
C GLU A 183 4.38 7.89 -10.14
N ARG A 184 3.46 7.31 -9.36
CA ARG A 184 3.15 7.79 -8.01
C ARG A 184 4.36 7.74 -7.09
N ARG A 185 5.19 6.70 -7.23
CA ARG A 185 6.41 6.55 -6.44
C ARG A 185 7.47 7.58 -6.83
N LEU A 186 7.63 7.89 -8.12
CA LEU A 186 8.55 8.94 -8.58
C LEU A 186 8.13 10.31 -8.02
N GLU A 187 6.83 10.61 -8.04
CA GLU A 187 6.26 11.83 -7.48
C GLU A 187 6.51 11.93 -5.97
N SER A 188 6.09 10.93 -5.19
CA SER A 188 6.27 10.90 -3.73
C SER A 188 7.74 10.86 -3.29
N SER A 189 8.66 10.41 -4.17
CA SER A 189 10.10 10.43 -3.91
C SER A 189 10.77 11.76 -4.26
N GLY A 190 10.05 12.71 -4.86
CA GLY A 190 10.61 13.96 -5.39
C GLY A 190 11.58 13.75 -6.55
N LEU A 191 11.39 12.68 -7.34
CA LEU A 191 12.21 12.38 -8.53
C LEU A 191 11.59 12.92 -9.82
N VAL A 192 10.32 13.31 -9.80
CA VAL A 192 9.71 14.15 -10.84
C VAL A 192 9.92 15.60 -10.43
N SER A 193 10.69 16.35 -11.23
CA SER A 193 10.72 17.80 -11.11
C SER A 193 9.37 18.34 -11.58
N GLU A 194 8.78 19.31 -10.87
CA GLU A 194 7.58 20.05 -11.33
C GLU A 194 7.73 20.63 -12.75
N THR A 195 8.98 20.76 -13.22
CA THR A 195 9.32 21.31 -14.53
C THR A 195 9.49 20.28 -15.64
N ALA A 196 9.51 18.97 -15.36
CA ALA A 196 9.54 17.97 -16.41
C ALA A 196 8.14 17.90 -17.05
N PRO A 197 7.97 18.15 -18.35
CA PRO A 197 6.67 18.05 -18.99
C PRO A 197 6.08 16.68 -18.68
N ARG A 198 4.96 16.66 -17.94
CA ARG A 198 4.23 15.43 -17.53
C ARG A 198 3.87 14.54 -18.71
N ASP A 199 3.98 15.09 -19.90
CA ASP A 199 3.57 14.45 -21.12
C ASP A 199 4.72 14.51 -22.12
N PHE A 200 5.69 13.59 -21.95
CA PHE A 200 6.68 13.31 -23.00
C PHE A 200 5.99 12.88 -24.31
N ARG A 201 4.76 12.31 -24.25
CA ARG A 201 3.96 12.03 -25.44
C ARG A 201 3.42 13.31 -26.08
N ASN A 202 3.08 14.35 -25.31
CA ASN A 202 2.80 15.68 -25.90
C ASN A 202 4.06 16.39 -26.37
N ALA A 203 5.21 16.20 -25.72
CA ALA A 203 6.48 16.74 -26.22
C ALA A 203 6.87 16.07 -27.55
N GLU A 204 6.71 14.74 -27.65
CA GLU A 204 6.96 13.97 -28.87
C GLU A 204 5.93 14.27 -29.96
N ARG A 205 4.64 14.40 -29.63
CA ARG A 205 3.61 14.90 -30.56
C ARG A 205 3.91 16.33 -31.01
N SER A 206 4.28 17.23 -30.09
CA SER A 206 4.61 18.61 -30.42
C SER A 206 5.86 18.70 -31.32
N ILE A 207 6.87 17.86 -31.10
CA ILE A 207 8.04 17.77 -31.99
C ILE A 207 7.61 17.23 -33.37
N ARG A 208 6.74 16.21 -33.41
CA ARG A 208 6.23 15.64 -34.66
C ARG A 208 5.35 16.62 -35.44
N ASP A 209 4.52 17.39 -34.75
CA ASP A 209 3.65 18.42 -35.31
C ASP A 209 4.46 19.65 -35.76
N GLN A 210 5.56 19.98 -35.07
CA GLN A 210 6.52 21.00 -35.51
C GLN A 210 7.34 20.54 -36.74
N GLN A 211 7.64 19.25 -36.85
CA GLN A 211 8.33 18.69 -38.02
C GLN A 211 7.39 18.55 -39.23
N SER A 212 6.12 18.20 -39.03
CA SER A 212 5.13 18.11 -40.11
C SER A 212 4.77 19.49 -40.66
N SER A 213 4.66 20.51 -39.82
CA SER A 213 4.42 21.90 -40.24
C SER A 213 5.62 22.50 -40.99
N LYS A 214 6.86 22.16 -40.61
CA LYS A 214 8.07 22.56 -41.37
C LYS A 214 8.14 21.89 -42.74
N SER A 215 7.58 20.68 -42.89
CA SER A 215 7.54 19.95 -44.16
C SER A 215 6.49 20.48 -45.15
N MET A 216 5.47 21.21 -44.69
CA MET A 216 4.41 21.72 -45.57
C MET A 216 4.68 23.14 -46.11
N ASN A 217 5.63 23.88 -45.53
CA ASN A 217 5.98 25.23 -46.02
C ASN A 217 6.99 25.26 -47.18
N SER A 218 7.33 24.11 -47.78
CA SER A 218 8.27 24.02 -48.92
C SER A 218 7.62 23.58 -50.24
N LEU A 219 6.29 23.53 -50.32
CA LEU A 219 5.55 23.24 -51.55
C LEU A 219 4.47 24.30 -51.78
N GLU A 220 4.90 25.52 -52.03
CA GLU A 220 4.07 26.55 -52.66
C GLU A 220 4.07 26.26 -54.18
N ILE A 221 3.25 25.30 -54.59
CA ILE A 221 2.87 25.10 -56.00
C ILE A 221 1.46 25.66 -56.16
N ALA A 222 1.33 26.54 -57.15
CA ALA A 222 0.16 27.33 -57.49
C ALA A 222 -1.15 26.52 -57.57
N ALA A 223 -2.20 27.16 -57.09
CA ALA A 223 -3.58 26.68 -57.04
C ALA A 223 -4.20 26.42 -58.44
N PRO A 224 -5.20 25.52 -58.48
CA PRO A 224 -6.39 25.78 -59.28
C PRO A 224 -7.69 25.77 -58.46
N ASP A 225 -8.67 26.47 -59.02
CA ASP A 225 -9.94 26.96 -58.49
C ASP A 225 -10.92 25.94 -57.88
N PRO A 226 -11.87 26.41 -57.04
CA PRO A 226 -12.83 25.56 -56.33
C PRO A 226 -14.07 25.24 -57.18
N VAL A 227 -14.41 23.95 -57.28
CA VAL A 227 -15.74 23.50 -57.74
C VAL A 227 -16.57 23.01 -56.55
N ASN A 228 -17.69 23.71 -56.45
CA ASN A 228 -18.88 23.55 -55.64
C ASN A 228 -19.47 22.13 -55.64
N ALA A 229 -19.77 21.55 -54.47
CA ALA A 229 -20.82 20.54 -54.32
C ALA A 229 -21.29 20.41 -52.85
N SER A 230 -22.54 20.78 -52.64
CA SER A 230 -23.36 20.50 -51.46
C SER A 230 -23.59 19.01 -51.27
N GLN A 231 -23.66 18.53 -50.01
CA GLN A 231 -24.68 17.53 -49.64
C GLN A 231 -24.90 17.41 -48.12
N LYS A 232 -26.20 17.33 -47.81
CA LYS A 232 -26.86 17.17 -46.50
C LYS A 232 -26.58 15.81 -45.86
N SER A 233 -26.79 15.69 -44.55
CA SER A 233 -27.92 14.99 -43.86
C SER A 233 -27.47 14.37 -42.49
N PRO A 234 -28.34 13.74 -41.64
CA PRO A 234 -28.50 14.13 -40.22
C PRO A 234 -28.37 12.99 -39.18
N GLN A 235 -27.97 13.25 -37.94
CA GLN A 235 -28.06 12.28 -36.83
C GLN A 235 -28.25 13.05 -35.50
N SER A 236 -29.39 12.98 -34.80
CA SER A 236 -30.05 11.89 -34.05
C SER A 236 -29.69 11.88 -32.55
N ARG A 237 -30.75 12.10 -31.76
CA ARG A 237 -30.95 11.98 -30.29
C ARG A 237 -30.10 10.96 -29.51
N SER A 238 -29.73 11.33 -28.28
CA SER A 238 -29.68 10.46 -27.07
C SER A 238 -29.65 11.37 -25.83
N SER A 239 -30.73 11.43 -25.03
CA SER A 239 -31.04 10.63 -23.84
C SER A 239 -30.25 11.04 -22.58
N GLU A 240 -30.88 11.90 -21.78
CA GLU A 240 -30.53 12.19 -20.39
C GLU A 240 -30.95 11.03 -19.48
N GLY A 241 -30.12 10.71 -18.48
CA GLY A 241 -30.44 9.65 -17.51
C GLY A 241 -29.51 9.61 -16.30
N ASN A 242 -30.06 10.09 -15.18
CA ASN A 242 -29.87 9.63 -13.79
C ASN A 242 -28.57 9.94 -13.02
N SER A 243 -28.69 10.99 -12.22
CA SER A 243 -28.01 11.23 -10.94
C SER A 243 -28.48 10.26 -9.85
N ALA A 244 -27.53 9.56 -9.21
CA ALA A 244 -27.75 8.77 -8.01
C ALA A 244 -27.24 9.54 -6.78
N GLU A 245 -28.16 9.99 -5.92
CA GLU A 245 -27.85 10.43 -4.55
C GLU A 245 -27.55 9.21 -3.68
N ARG A 246 -26.40 9.22 -3.00
CA ARG A 246 -26.07 8.24 -1.97
C ARG A 246 -25.78 8.94 -0.66
N VAL A 247 -26.81 8.94 0.19
CA VAL A 247 -26.78 9.41 1.58
C VAL A 247 -25.84 8.51 2.38
N SER A 248 -24.75 9.07 2.89
CA SER A 248 -23.85 8.39 3.84
C SER A 248 -24.17 8.86 5.26
N ARG A 249 -24.73 7.96 6.08
CA ARG A 249 -24.81 8.12 7.54
C ARG A 249 -23.49 7.68 8.15
N THR A 250 -22.83 8.59 8.86
CA THR A 250 -21.63 8.29 9.66
C THR A 250 -21.95 8.54 11.12
N MET A 251 -21.70 7.54 11.98
CA MET A 251 -21.72 7.68 13.43
C MET A 251 -20.28 7.60 13.95
N ALA A 252 -19.91 8.62 14.72
CA ALA A 252 -18.58 8.80 15.31
C ALA A 252 -18.44 8.03 16.63
N VAL A 253 -17.24 7.50 16.91
CA VAL A 253 -16.87 6.96 18.23
C VAL A 253 -15.51 7.53 18.64
N HIS A 254 -15.52 8.36 19.70
CA HIS A 254 -14.38 8.77 20.55
C HIS A 254 -13.71 7.51 21.18
N GLY A 255 -12.44 7.44 21.58
CA GLY A 255 -11.38 8.39 21.85
C GLY A 255 -10.42 7.70 22.84
N TYR A 256 -9.13 7.62 22.52
CA TYR A 256 -8.12 6.91 23.33
C TYR A 256 -7.87 7.60 24.68
N LYS A 257 -8.05 6.89 25.80
CA LYS A 257 -7.62 7.33 27.14
C LYS A 257 -6.22 6.80 27.46
N ARG A 258 -5.27 7.72 27.64
CA ARG A 258 -3.95 7.46 28.25
C ARG A 258 -4.12 7.04 29.71
N GLY A 259 -3.61 5.87 30.07
CA GLY A 259 -3.58 5.36 31.43
C GLY A 259 -2.49 6.02 32.27
N GLY A 260 -2.90 6.76 33.31
CA GLY A 260 -2.05 7.13 34.44
C GLY A 260 -2.22 6.12 35.57
N LYS A 261 -1.10 5.62 36.10
CA LYS A 261 -1.03 4.79 37.32
C LYS A 261 -1.66 5.53 38.51
N LYS A 262 -2.63 4.90 39.18
CA LYS A 262 -2.88 5.09 40.62
C LYS A 262 -3.27 3.77 41.27
N GLU A 263 -2.61 3.49 42.39
CA GLU A 263 -2.88 2.40 43.31
C GLU A 263 -4.19 2.64 44.08
N GLY A 264 -4.85 1.54 44.48
CA GLY A 264 -5.62 1.50 45.72
C GLY A 264 -7.15 1.46 45.59
N LYS A 265 -7.70 0.36 46.15
CA LYS A 265 -9.08 0.10 46.60
C LYS A 265 -10.08 -0.46 45.58
N SER A 266 -10.49 -1.70 45.83
CA SER A 266 -11.65 -2.38 45.26
C SER A 266 -12.96 -1.71 45.67
N PRO A 267 -13.93 -1.61 44.74
CA PRO A 267 -15.31 -1.80 45.14
C PRO A 267 -16.16 -2.67 44.18
N LYS A 268 -17.04 -3.43 44.83
CA LYS A 268 -18.36 -3.98 44.47
C LYS A 268 -18.78 -4.14 42.99
N ALA A 269 -19.28 -5.34 42.73
CA ALA A 269 -19.98 -5.77 41.53
C ALA A 269 -21.15 -4.84 41.16
N ILE A 270 -21.11 -4.34 39.93
CA ILE A 270 -22.20 -3.67 39.23
C ILE A 270 -22.64 -4.61 38.10
N SER A 271 -23.95 -4.82 38.01
CA SER A 271 -24.65 -5.66 37.04
C SER A 271 -24.38 -5.24 35.60
N GLN A 272 -24.09 -6.23 34.74
CA GLN A 272 -23.86 -6.06 33.31
C GLN A 272 -25.16 -5.71 32.59
N GLY A 273 -25.21 -4.53 31.99
CA GLY A 273 -26.11 -4.24 30.88
C GLY A 273 -25.46 -4.70 29.57
N GLU A 274 -26.25 -5.33 28.71
CA GLU A 274 -25.86 -5.73 27.34
C GLU A 274 -25.58 -4.46 26.53
N GLY A 275 -24.31 -4.08 26.44
CA GLY A 275 -23.81 -3.05 25.54
C GLY A 275 -23.22 -3.70 24.29
N ASP A 276 -23.56 -3.16 23.12
CA ASP A 276 -22.98 -3.56 21.84
C ASP A 276 -21.45 -3.57 21.92
N ALA A 277 -20.85 -4.71 21.64
CA ALA A 277 -19.40 -4.90 21.70
C ALA A 277 -18.71 -3.91 20.74
N SER A 278 -17.67 -3.24 21.22
CA SER A 278 -16.93 -2.30 20.37
C SER A 278 -16.32 -3.03 19.15
N PRO A 279 -16.14 -2.36 17.98
CA PRO A 279 -15.50 -2.97 16.81
C PRO A 279 -14.11 -3.57 17.08
N ILE A 280 -13.41 -3.06 18.11
CA ILE A 280 -12.13 -3.60 18.59
C ILE A 280 -12.34 -4.93 19.32
N GLU A 281 -13.39 -5.05 20.14
CA GLU A 281 -13.74 -6.32 20.79
C GLU A 281 -14.20 -7.38 19.80
N GLU A 282 -14.95 -7.00 18.75
CA GLU A 282 -15.29 -7.92 17.66
C GLU A 282 -14.06 -8.38 16.89
N SER A 283 -13.16 -7.45 16.58
CA SER A 283 -11.89 -7.77 15.92
C SER A 283 -11.05 -8.71 16.80
N LEU A 284 -10.93 -8.43 18.10
CA LEU A 284 -10.22 -9.29 19.05
C LEU A 284 -10.91 -10.65 19.24
N LYS A 285 -12.24 -10.73 19.23
CA LYS A 285 -12.98 -12.01 19.25
C LYS A 285 -12.70 -12.82 17.99
N MET A 286 -12.69 -12.19 16.81
CA MET A 286 -12.35 -12.85 15.56
C MET A 286 -10.89 -13.31 15.53
N PHE A 287 -9.94 -12.49 16.01
CA PHE A 287 -8.52 -12.87 16.15
C PHE A 287 -8.34 -14.04 17.12
N ARG A 288 -9.05 -14.06 18.25
CA ARG A 288 -9.05 -15.21 19.18
C ARG A 288 -9.58 -16.47 18.50
N LYS A 289 -10.65 -16.35 17.69
CA LYS A 289 -11.21 -17.47 16.92
C LYS A 289 -10.24 -17.97 15.84
N LEU A 290 -9.54 -17.06 15.16
CA LEU A 290 -8.52 -17.39 14.16
C LEU A 290 -7.32 -18.09 14.81
N ALA A 291 -6.83 -17.56 15.94
CA ALA A 291 -5.74 -18.15 16.72
C ALA A 291 -6.09 -19.55 17.21
N HIS A 292 -7.31 -19.76 17.74
CA HIS A 292 -7.76 -21.07 18.19
C HIS A 292 -7.87 -22.09 17.04
N ARG A 293 -8.23 -21.65 15.83
CA ARG A 293 -8.27 -22.52 14.64
C ARG A 293 -6.86 -22.95 14.22
N LEU A 294 -5.89 -22.03 14.24
CA LEU A 294 -4.50 -22.34 13.93
C LEU A 294 -3.88 -23.31 14.96
N ASP A 295 -4.20 -23.18 16.25
CA ASP A 295 -3.75 -24.11 17.28
C ASP A 295 -4.37 -25.52 17.12
N SER A 296 -5.60 -25.62 16.58
CA SER A 296 -6.26 -26.92 16.35
C SER A 296 -5.71 -27.67 15.13
N THR A 297 -5.23 -26.98 14.10
CA THR A 297 -4.63 -27.61 12.91
C THR A 297 -3.24 -28.18 13.15
N VAL A 298 -2.53 -27.74 14.19
CA VAL A 298 -1.20 -28.27 14.54
C VAL A 298 -1.28 -29.58 15.33
N LYS A 299 -2.45 -29.90 15.92
CA LYS A 299 -2.64 -31.10 16.75
C LYS A 299 -3.24 -32.30 16.01
N SER A 300 -3.47 -32.21 14.69
CA SER A 300 -4.08 -33.28 13.90
C SER A 300 -3.11 -34.04 12.99
N ASP A 301 -1.83 -33.69 13.02
CA ASP A 301 -0.79 -34.29 12.16
C ASP A 301 0.22 -35.16 12.96
N ASP A 302 -0.09 -35.47 14.23
CA ASP A 302 0.58 -36.50 15.07
C ASP A 302 -0.40 -37.65 15.35
#